data_AF-A0A951FAG7-F1
#
_entry.id   AF-A0A951FAG7-F1
#
_cell.length_a   1.000
_cell.length_b   1.000
_cell.length_c   1.000
_cell.angle_alpha   90.00
_cell.angle_beta   90.00
_cell.angle_gamma   90.00
#
_symmetry.space_group_name_H-M   'P 1'
#
loop_
_entity.id
_entity.type
_entity.pdbx_description
1 polymer ?
#
loop_
_entity_poly.entity_id
_entity_poly.type
_entity_poly.pdbx_seq_one_letter_code
_entity_poly.pdbx_strand_id
1 'polypeptide(L)'
;MIAAPTFAVAPSSDVAARWAANDALIASGEESRSWTWGPQIFRSAQEAYAEAPGGSRNVWYLDKARMEITNPEADPDESWFVTSGLLVRELISGQIQVGNAAYESRASAEVPIAGDLETPLDQAITYADLKPLASLDNDRRAAVRTEFDTLVDETIGKGGMVSQDQRFHQYEVHLGAYDEVLGHNIPGVFIEALSAEQLLYVAGRPLAEPYWTTVQINHAPKDVLVQAFERRILTFTPTNPEGWRVEWGNVGRQYAQWRYGTAEDGAPFDPSSALDASSTIRKLEELSPEAARIALQRKGLVGAAVLDLKTGQLYSISGTRAFPMYSTAKVPIMIGVLNQAIREQRGIASWEDGLLRAMIQRSDNDAATELIIHIGGAATLNRYLRGIGINNTQIDADNWGESTTTPQDMARLMAKLASCTILNDKLCHYALELMRNVTPGQRWGISAGVPGGVSVAVKNGWYPESAGWTINSIGYIKGTPKRYTIAVYTRPNQSMRYGIDTIEAISMQIYPAMP
;
A
#
# COMPACT_ATOMS: atom_id res chain seq x y z
N MET A 1 9.53 16.00 30.70
CA MET A 1 10.56 15.94 29.65
C MET A 1 11.48 14.77 29.91
N ILE A 2 11.24 13.65 29.21
CA ILE A 2 12.31 12.72 28.84
C ILE A 2 12.35 12.83 27.32
N ALA A 3 13.38 13.49 26.79
CA ALA A 3 13.68 13.45 25.37
C ALA A 3 14.17 12.03 25.07
N ALA A 4 13.45 11.29 24.23
CA ALA A 4 13.78 9.93 23.80
C ALA A 4 14.13 9.93 22.31
N PRO A 5 15.02 9.04 21.88
CA PRO A 5 15.90 9.22 20.72
C PRO A 5 15.13 9.15 19.39
N THR A 6 15.28 10.20 18.57
CA THR A 6 14.77 10.30 17.20
C THR A 6 15.74 9.63 16.23
N PHE A 7 15.70 8.30 16.14
CA PHE A 7 16.33 7.63 15.00
C PHE A 7 15.35 7.65 13.84
N ALA A 8 15.79 8.19 12.70
CA ALA A 8 15.06 8.04 11.45
C ALA A 8 14.94 6.55 11.12
N VAL A 9 13.70 6.06 11.03
CA VAL A 9 13.40 4.67 10.69
C VAL A 9 13.09 4.64 9.20
N ALA A 10 13.92 3.94 8.42
CA ALA A 10 13.65 3.76 6.99
C ALA A 10 12.25 3.14 6.77
N PRO A 11 11.51 3.56 5.73
CA PRO A 11 10.22 2.93 5.41
C PRO A 11 10.41 1.44 5.15
N SER A 12 9.56 0.61 5.74
CA SER A 12 9.50 -0.81 5.40
C SER A 12 8.76 -1.02 4.07
N SER A 13 8.95 -2.17 3.44
CA SER A 13 8.16 -2.54 2.26
C SER A 13 6.66 -2.62 2.58
N ASP A 14 6.28 -2.99 3.79
CA ASP A 14 4.90 -3.08 4.24
C ASP A 14 4.25 -1.68 4.40
N VAL A 15 5.01 -0.68 4.81
CA VAL A 15 4.57 0.73 4.83
C VAL A 15 4.42 1.26 3.41
N ALA A 16 5.41 0.98 2.56
CA ALA A 16 5.38 1.35 1.15
C ALA A 16 4.20 0.68 0.41
N ALA A 17 3.91 -0.57 0.73
CA ALA A 17 2.72 -1.32 0.32
C ALA A 17 1.44 -0.59 0.64
N ARG A 18 1.25 -0.26 1.92
CA ARG A 18 0.03 0.39 2.38
C ARG A 18 -0.16 1.77 1.75
N TRP A 19 0.93 2.52 1.59
CA TRP A 19 0.90 3.80 0.90
C TRP A 19 0.49 3.62 -0.56
N ALA A 20 1.16 2.70 -1.26
CA ALA A 20 0.96 2.52 -2.69
C ALA A 20 -0.47 2.05 -3.03
N ALA A 21 -1.08 1.21 -2.19
CA ALA A 21 -2.46 0.76 -2.34
C ALA A 21 -3.49 1.92 -2.43
N ASN A 22 -3.15 3.11 -1.94
CA ASN A 22 -4.04 4.28 -1.95
C ASN A 22 -3.51 5.44 -2.79
N ASP A 23 -2.19 5.63 -2.82
CA ASP A 23 -1.58 6.87 -3.29
C ASP A 23 -0.61 6.68 -4.46
N ALA A 24 -0.24 5.44 -4.84
CA ALA A 24 0.70 5.24 -5.95
C ALA A 24 0.12 5.69 -7.31
N LEU A 25 -1.18 5.50 -7.53
CA LEU A 25 -1.84 5.95 -8.77
C LEU A 25 -1.97 7.48 -8.86
N ILE A 26 -2.11 8.14 -7.72
CA ILE A 26 -2.05 9.61 -7.64
C ILE A 26 -0.62 10.07 -7.95
N ALA A 27 0.38 9.43 -7.32
CA ALA A 27 1.79 9.74 -7.52
C ALA A 27 2.24 9.56 -8.99
N SER A 28 1.71 8.56 -9.68
CA SER A 28 1.99 8.33 -11.11
C SER A 28 1.16 9.21 -12.05
N GLY A 29 0.19 9.98 -11.55
CA GLY A 29 -0.74 10.78 -12.35
C GLY A 29 -1.80 9.96 -13.11
N GLU A 30 -2.01 8.69 -12.75
CA GLU A 30 -3.06 7.83 -13.30
C GLU A 30 -4.43 8.12 -12.66
N GLU A 31 -4.44 8.63 -11.44
CA GLU A 31 -5.64 9.15 -10.77
C GLU A 31 -5.48 10.62 -10.38
N SER A 32 -6.57 11.38 -10.49
CA SER A 32 -6.63 12.80 -10.12
C SER A 32 -7.69 13.01 -9.03
N ARG A 33 -7.27 12.86 -7.78
CA ARG A 33 -8.09 13.05 -6.57
C ARG A 33 -7.21 13.44 -5.37
N SER A 34 -7.82 13.75 -4.24
CA SER A 34 -7.09 14.05 -3.00
C SER A 34 -6.25 12.86 -2.50
N TRP A 35 -5.06 13.15 -1.96
CA TRP A 35 -4.17 12.16 -1.35
C TRP A 35 -4.78 11.55 -0.09
N THR A 36 -4.65 10.24 0.09
CA THR A 36 -5.12 9.53 1.30
C THR A 36 -4.10 9.61 2.44
N TRP A 37 -2.81 9.47 2.13
CA TRP A 37 -1.71 9.53 3.10
C TRP A 37 -0.85 10.78 2.88
N GLY A 38 -0.54 11.08 1.62
CA GLY A 38 0.31 12.20 1.22
C GLY A 38 1.52 11.76 0.39
N PRO A 39 2.22 12.69 -0.28
CA PRO A 39 3.24 12.36 -1.27
C PRO A 39 4.55 11.82 -0.68
N GLN A 40 4.82 12.06 0.60
CA GLN A 40 6.11 11.75 1.22
C GLN A 40 6.00 11.47 2.72
N ILE A 41 6.95 10.69 3.23
CA ILE A 41 7.19 10.52 4.66
C ILE A 41 8.13 11.63 5.10
N PHE A 42 7.63 12.65 5.80
CA PHE A 42 8.44 13.80 6.23
C PHE A 42 9.08 13.61 7.61
N ARG A 43 8.65 12.59 8.36
CA ARG A 43 9.20 12.22 9.67
C ARG A 43 9.03 10.73 9.93
N SER A 44 10.00 10.13 10.61
CA SER A 44 9.90 8.75 11.11
C SER A 44 10.50 8.64 12.50
N ALA A 45 9.98 7.74 13.33
CA ALA A 45 10.47 7.59 14.70
C ALA A 45 10.22 6.19 15.24
N GLN A 46 10.95 5.85 16.30
CA GLN A 46 10.60 4.78 17.20
C GLN A 46 9.93 5.39 18.44
N GLU A 47 8.65 5.10 18.66
CA GLU A 47 7.86 5.65 19.76
C GLU A 47 7.64 4.59 20.84
N ALA A 48 7.65 4.98 22.12
CA ALA A 48 7.36 4.06 23.21
C ALA A 48 5.95 3.45 23.07
N TYR A 49 5.86 2.14 23.22
CA TYR A 49 4.60 1.40 23.26
C TYR A 49 4.79 0.16 24.13
N ALA A 50 4.17 0.15 25.32
CA ALA A 50 4.48 -0.81 26.38
C ALA A 50 4.37 -2.29 25.95
N GLU A 51 3.38 -2.60 25.12
CA GLU A 51 3.11 -3.97 24.65
C GLU A 51 3.82 -4.33 23.34
N ALA A 52 4.56 -3.40 22.72
CA ALA A 52 5.32 -3.69 21.52
C ALA A 52 6.59 -4.49 21.87
N PRO A 53 7.05 -5.43 21.01
CA PRO A 53 8.35 -6.08 21.19
C PRO A 53 9.47 -5.04 21.33
N GLY A 54 10.23 -5.12 22.43
CA GLY A 54 11.26 -4.12 22.75
C GLY A 54 10.72 -2.79 23.31
N GLY A 55 9.44 -2.71 23.68
CA GLY A 55 8.81 -1.55 24.33
C GLY A 55 8.59 -0.35 23.41
N SER A 56 8.65 -0.53 22.10
CA SER A 56 8.48 0.56 21.13
C SER A 56 7.92 0.10 19.78
N ARG A 57 7.21 1.02 19.11
CA ARG A 57 6.67 0.84 17.75
C ARG A 57 7.40 1.75 16.77
N ASN A 58 7.48 1.32 15.51
CA ASN A 58 7.97 2.18 14.43
C ASN A 58 6.82 2.95 13.82
N VAL A 59 7.04 4.25 13.55
CA VAL A 59 6.05 5.14 12.97
C VAL A 59 6.62 5.96 11.82
N TRP A 60 5.75 6.29 10.85
CA TRP A 60 6.05 7.12 9.70
C TRP A 60 4.94 8.14 9.50
N TYR A 61 5.29 9.42 9.51
CA TYR A 61 4.35 10.52 9.37
C TYR A 61 4.33 11.02 7.92
N LEU A 62 3.11 11.13 7.38
CA LEU A 62 2.79 11.71 6.08
C LEU A 62 1.82 12.87 6.27
N ASP A 63 1.59 13.69 5.25
CA ASP A 63 0.81 14.94 5.39
C ASP A 63 -0.56 14.70 6.04
N LYS A 64 -1.29 13.69 5.56
CA LYS A 64 -2.65 13.40 5.99
C LYS A 64 -2.73 12.52 7.24
N ALA A 65 -1.62 11.88 7.62
CA ALA A 65 -1.68 10.64 8.38
C ALA A 65 -0.40 10.24 9.10
N ARG A 66 -0.49 9.17 9.89
CA ARG A 66 0.64 8.35 10.35
C ARG A 66 0.37 6.90 9.98
N MET A 67 1.41 6.18 9.59
CA MET A 67 1.44 4.72 9.55
C MET A 67 2.31 4.19 10.68
N GLU A 68 1.96 3.05 11.26
CA GLU A 68 2.74 2.43 12.34
C GLU A 68 2.72 0.91 12.27
N ILE A 69 3.81 0.31 12.73
CA ILE A 69 3.94 -1.13 12.97
C ILE A 69 4.28 -1.29 14.45
N THR A 70 3.28 -1.73 15.22
CA THR A 70 3.41 -1.96 16.67
C THR A 70 4.03 -3.31 16.99
N ASN A 71 3.63 -4.36 16.27
CA ASN A 71 4.22 -5.69 16.41
C ASN A 71 4.86 -6.13 15.08
N PRO A 72 6.18 -5.96 14.91
CA PRO A 72 6.88 -6.37 13.69
C PRO A 72 6.93 -7.90 13.50
N GLU A 73 6.52 -8.70 14.49
CA GLU A 73 6.46 -10.15 14.43
C GLU A 73 5.06 -10.70 14.03
N ALA A 74 4.04 -9.83 13.91
CA ALA A 74 2.70 -10.22 13.49
C ALA A 74 2.63 -10.61 11.99
N ASP A 75 1.52 -11.22 11.54
CA ASP A 75 1.35 -11.58 10.12
C ASP A 75 1.16 -10.31 9.27
N PRO A 76 2.06 -10.02 8.34
CA PRO A 76 2.04 -8.80 7.55
C PRO A 76 0.97 -8.74 6.46
N ASP A 77 0.31 -9.87 6.16
CA ASP A 77 -0.86 -9.87 5.27
C ASP A 77 -2.15 -9.53 6.04
N GLU A 78 -2.12 -9.43 7.38
CA GLU A 78 -3.27 -8.93 8.13
C GLU A 78 -3.54 -7.48 7.76
N SER A 79 -4.81 -7.15 7.53
CA SER A 79 -5.23 -5.79 7.15
C SER A 79 -4.77 -4.72 8.16
N TRP A 80 -4.59 -5.12 9.42
CA TRP A 80 -4.16 -4.28 10.53
C TRP A 80 -2.68 -4.46 10.92
N PHE A 81 -1.83 -5.05 10.08
CA PHE A 81 -0.39 -5.11 10.36
C PHE A 81 0.25 -3.72 10.36
N VAL A 82 0.02 -2.96 9.27
CA VAL A 82 0.23 -1.52 9.25
C VAL A 82 -1.06 -0.87 9.73
N THR A 83 -1.01 -0.11 10.80
CA THR A 83 -2.17 0.64 11.29
C THR A 83 -1.96 2.14 11.15
N SER A 84 -3.02 2.91 11.37
CA SER A 84 -2.94 4.34 11.59
C SER A 84 -3.29 4.64 13.03
N GLY A 85 -2.43 5.41 13.70
CA GLY A 85 -2.68 5.94 15.03
C GLY A 85 -3.99 6.72 15.14
N LEU A 86 -4.51 6.84 16.36
CA LEU A 86 -5.73 7.57 16.70
C LEU A 86 -5.49 9.09 16.78
N LEU A 87 -4.81 9.65 15.78
CA LEU A 87 -4.22 10.99 15.84
C LEU A 87 -5.20 12.08 16.25
N VAL A 88 -6.41 12.10 15.67
CA VAL A 88 -7.42 13.11 15.98
C VAL A 88 -7.96 12.93 17.39
N ARG A 89 -8.22 11.70 17.83
CA ARG A 89 -8.61 11.40 19.22
C ARG A 89 -7.58 11.95 20.20
N GLU A 90 -6.30 11.73 19.92
CA GLU A 90 -5.19 12.19 20.75
C GLU A 90 -5.03 13.71 20.72
N LEU A 91 -5.19 14.36 19.56
CA LEU A 91 -5.16 15.83 19.42
C LEU A 91 -6.31 16.50 20.19
N ILE A 92 -7.52 15.93 20.14
CA ILE A 92 -8.69 16.45 20.86
C ILE A 92 -8.53 16.22 22.37
N SER A 93 -8.17 15.01 22.79
CA SER A 93 -8.10 14.64 24.21
C SER A 93 -6.88 15.19 24.94
N GLY A 94 -5.76 15.33 24.23
CA GLY A 94 -4.44 15.54 24.81
C GLY A 94 -3.82 14.27 25.40
N GLN A 95 -4.33 13.08 25.07
CA GLN A 95 -3.83 11.80 25.60
C GLN A 95 -3.13 11.00 24.50
N ILE A 96 -1.80 11.01 24.48
CA ILE A 96 -1.01 10.24 23.50
C ILE A 96 -0.94 8.78 23.93
N GLN A 97 -1.31 7.85 23.05
CA GLN A 97 -1.25 6.43 23.36
C GLN A 97 0.21 5.93 23.36
N VAL A 98 0.63 5.39 24.50
CA VAL A 98 1.97 4.78 24.73
C VAL A 98 1.88 3.32 25.20
N GLY A 99 0.69 2.73 25.09
CA GLY A 99 0.39 1.33 25.32
C GLY A 99 -1.10 1.08 25.14
N ASN A 100 -1.56 -0.16 25.23
CA ASN A 100 -2.97 -0.53 25.01
C ASN A 100 -3.92 0.22 25.97
N ALA A 101 -3.46 0.46 27.20
CA ALA A 101 -4.19 1.23 28.22
C ALA A 101 -3.31 2.28 28.92
N ALA A 102 -2.21 2.69 28.29
CA ALA A 102 -1.25 3.65 28.85
C ALA A 102 -1.16 4.91 27.99
N TYR A 103 -1.15 6.08 28.64
CA TYR A 103 -1.21 7.37 27.96
C TYR A 103 -0.20 8.39 28.54
N GLU A 104 0.35 9.23 27.67
CA GLU A 104 1.06 10.45 28.03
C GLU A 104 0.10 11.65 27.90
N SER A 105 -0.04 12.44 28.97
CA SER A 105 -0.92 13.62 28.97
C SER A 105 -0.23 14.87 28.44
N ARG A 106 -0.99 15.65 27.66
CA ARG A 106 -0.64 16.97 27.11
C ARG A 106 -1.87 17.88 27.06
N ALA A 107 -1.64 19.16 26.77
CA ALA A 107 -2.73 20.06 26.40
C ALA A 107 -3.35 19.62 25.08
N SER A 108 -4.67 19.72 24.96
CA SER A 108 -5.39 19.56 23.71
C SER A 108 -4.82 20.51 22.63
N ALA A 109 -4.85 20.09 21.38
CA ALA A 109 -4.18 20.81 20.32
C ALA A 109 -4.95 22.08 19.90
N GLU A 110 -4.30 23.24 20.06
CA GLU A 110 -4.74 24.52 19.49
C GLU A 110 -4.23 24.66 18.04
N VAL A 111 -4.62 23.69 17.20
CA VAL A 111 -4.27 23.65 15.77
C VAL A 111 -5.56 23.67 14.95
N PRO A 112 -5.68 24.51 13.91
CA PRO A 112 -6.86 24.54 13.04
C PRO A 112 -7.18 23.16 12.45
N ILE A 113 -8.45 22.74 12.50
CA ILE A 113 -8.89 21.45 11.94
C ILE A 113 -9.05 21.47 10.42
N ALA A 114 -9.27 22.66 9.86
CA ALA A 114 -9.41 22.91 8.42
C ALA A 114 -9.03 24.37 8.10
N GLY A 115 -8.72 24.62 6.83
CA GLY A 115 -8.35 25.95 6.33
C GLY A 115 -6.85 26.27 6.43
N ASP A 116 -6.55 27.53 6.13
CA ASP A 116 -5.22 28.13 6.11
C ASP A 116 -4.59 28.15 7.51
N LEU A 117 -3.36 27.66 7.66
CA LEU A 117 -2.69 27.50 8.95
C LEU A 117 -2.32 28.83 9.62
N GLU A 118 -2.20 29.89 8.82
CA GLU A 118 -1.95 31.27 9.25
C GLU A 118 -3.19 31.97 9.81
N THR A 119 -4.36 31.34 9.72
CA THR A 119 -5.60 31.88 10.31
C THR A 119 -5.41 32.09 11.81
N PRO A 120 -5.68 33.30 12.35
CA PRO A 120 -5.60 33.56 13.79
C PRO A 120 -6.41 32.54 14.61
N LEU A 121 -5.85 32.04 15.71
CA LEU A 121 -6.45 30.96 16.53
C LEU A 121 -7.81 31.34 17.15
N ASP A 122 -8.07 32.64 17.34
CA ASP A 122 -9.36 33.17 17.79
C ASP A 122 -10.45 33.07 16.70
N GLN A 123 -10.06 32.95 15.44
CA GLN A 123 -10.96 32.79 14.29
C GLN A 123 -11.01 31.34 13.79
N ALA A 124 -9.96 30.55 14.00
CA ALA A 124 -9.91 29.15 13.60
C ALA A 124 -10.62 28.21 14.59
N ILE A 125 -11.33 27.23 14.04
CA ILE A 125 -11.80 26.06 14.81
C ILE A 125 -10.65 25.08 14.96
N THR A 126 -10.35 24.70 16.20
CA THR A 126 -9.21 23.85 16.55
C THR A 126 -9.64 22.49 17.10
N TYR A 127 -8.71 21.55 17.21
CA TYR A 127 -8.98 20.26 17.86
C TYR A 127 -9.44 20.42 19.32
N ALA A 128 -8.93 21.42 20.04
CA ALA A 128 -9.39 21.73 21.39
C ALA A 128 -10.87 22.14 21.44
N ASP A 129 -11.36 22.84 20.41
CA ASP A 129 -12.78 23.23 20.31
C ASP A 129 -13.71 22.02 20.10
N LEU A 130 -13.20 20.88 19.59
CA LEU A 130 -13.98 19.64 19.42
C LEU A 130 -14.13 18.82 20.70
N LYS A 131 -13.31 19.08 21.73
CA LYS A 131 -13.28 18.29 22.97
C LYS A 131 -14.64 18.13 23.67
N PRO A 132 -15.49 19.16 23.84
CA PRO A 132 -16.79 18.99 24.48
C PRO A 132 -17.81 18.21 23.62
N LEU A 133 -17.54 18.03 22.33
CA LEU A 133 -18.42 17.36 21.37
C LEU A 133 -18.00 15.90 21.11
N ALA A 134 -16.73 15.58 21.34
CA ALA A 134 -16.16 14.28 20.98
C ALA A 134 -16.50 13.17 22.00
N SER A 135 -16.91 12.00 21.51
CA SER A 135 -17.08 10.78 22.30
C SER A 135 -15.73 10.12 22.62
N LEU A 136 -15.00 10.72 23.56
CA LEU A 136 -13.73 10.19 24.04
C LEU A 136 -13.94 9.03 25.02
N ASP A 137 -14.94 9.11 25.89
CA ASP A 137 -15.26 8.05 26.85
C ASP A 137 -16.60 7.37 26.53
N ASN A 138 -17.01 7.45 25.25
CA ASN A 138 -18.33 7.01 24.75
C ASN A 138 -19.51 7.69 25.47
N ASP A 139 -19.30 8.93 25.92
CA ASP A 139 -20.22 9.72 26.76
C ASP A 139 -20.98 10.81 25.99
N ARG A 140 -20.62 11.07 24.72
CA ARG A 140 -21.16 12.16 23.89
C ARG A 140 -21.84 11.67 22.63
N ARG A 141 -22.81 10.77 22.80
CA ARG A 141 -23.53 10.13 21.68
C ARG A 141 -24.65 11.04 21.16
N ALA A 142 -24.86 11.05 19.86
CA ALA A 142 -26.01 11.66 19.19
C ALA A 142 -27.13 10.65 18.98
N ALA A 143 -28.37 11.14 18.82
CA ALA A 143 -29.49 10.31 18.38
C ALA A 143 -29.29 9.86 16.92
N VAL A 144 -29.82 8.69 16.57
CA VAL A 144 -29.86 8.22 15.18
C VAL A 144 -30.79 9.11 14.36
N ARG A 145 -30.31 9.61 13.21
CA ARG A 145 -31.07 10.53 12.33
C ARG A 145 -31.09 10.11 10.86
N THR A 146 -30.67 8.88 10.57
CA THR A 146 -30.52 8.37 9.19
C THR A 146 -31.81 7.88 8.54
N GLU A 147 -32.90 7.76 9.31
CA GLU A 147 -34.19 7.25 8.81
C GLU A 147 -35.05 8.31 8.13
N PHE A 148 -34.74 9.58 8.38
CA PHE A 148 -35.34 10.73 7.74
C PHE A 148 -34.27 11.34 6.86
N ASP A 149 -34.66 11.86 5.70
CA ASP A 149 -33.82 12.53 4.70
C ASP A 149 -33.18 13.82 5.27
N THR A 150 -32.42 13.67 6.36
CA THR A 150 -32.07 14.72 7.30
C THR A 150 -30.86 15.46 6.75
N LEU A 151 -31.08 16.73 6.43
CA LEU A 151 -30.01 17.63 6.03
C LEU A 151 -29.13 18.00 7.22
N VAL A 152 -27.83 18.06 6.98
CA VAL A 152 -26.86 18.58 7.95
C VAL A 152 -26.92 20.11 7.89
N ASP A 153 -27.29 20.75 9.00
CA ASP A 153 -27.35 22.21 9.14
C ASP A 153 -26.69 22.72 10.42
N GLU A 154 -26.16 21.81 11.23
CA GLU A 154 -25.39 22.14 12.41
C GLU A 154 -24.07 22.78 12.01
N THR A 155 -23.70 23.81 12.75
CA THR A 155 -22.47 24.58 12.59
C THR A 155 -21.64 24.50 13.86
N ILE A 156 -20.33 24.61 13.73
CA ILE A 156 -19.41 24.64 14.87
C ILE A 156 -18.71 26.00 15.00
N GLY A 157 -18.69 26.52 16.22
CA GLY A 157 -17.95 27.71 16.63
C GLY A 157 -16.92 27.40 17.72
N LYS A 158 -16.20 28.45 18.15
CA LYS A 158 -15.21 28.37 19.24
C LYS A 158 -15.79 27.77 20.52
N GLY A 159 -14.96 27.04 21.26
CA GLY A 159 -15.35 26.35 22.48
C GLY A 159 -16.33 25.19 22.28
N GLY A 160 -16.52 24.73 21.04
CA GLY A 160 -17.49 23.69 20.70
C GLY A 160 -18.93 24.19 20.72
N MET A 161 -19.15 25.48 20.49
CA MET A 161 -20.50 26.05 20.39
C MET A 161 -21.17 25.54 19.11
N VAL A 162 -22.29 24.83 19.25
CA VAL A 162 -23.07 24.33 18.12
C VAL A 162 -24.25 25.27 17.87
N SER A 163 -24.49 25.63 16.62
CA SER A 163 -25.68 26.38 16.17
C SER A 163 -26.28 25.73 14.93
N GLN A 164 -27.45 26.17 14.46
CA GLN A 164 -28.03 25.69 13.21
C GLN A 164 -28.11 26.84 12.20
N ASP A 165 -27.81 26.55 10.94
CA ASP A 165 -27.87 27.52 9.86
C ASP A 165 -28.45 26.89 8.58
N GLN A 166 -29.72 27.21 8.31
CA GLN A 166 -30.47 26.67 7.17
C GLN A 166 -29.87 27.04 5.81
N ARG A 167 -28.96 28.02 5.74
CA ARG A 167 -28.28 28.34 4.48
C ARG A 167 -27.54 27.13 3.90
N PHE A 168 -27.11 26.18 4.74
CA PHE A 168 -26.39 24.99 4.30
C PHE A 168 -27.29 23.95 3.63
N HIS A 169 -28.62 24.05 3.77
CA HIS A 169 -29.57 23.19 3.05
C HIS A 169 -29.42 23.30 1.52
N GLN A 170 -28.88 24.43 1.02
CA GLN A 170 -28.58 24.61 -0.41
C GLN A 170 -27.59 23.58 -0.98
N TYR A 171 -26.82 22.91 -0.12
CA TYR A 171 -25.82 21.91 -0.52
C TYR A 171 -26.37 20.48 -0.51
N GLU A 172 -27.61 20.27 -0.04
CA GLU A 172 -28.31 18.99 -0.07
C GLU A 172 -27.47 17.84 0.53
N VAL A 173 -26.76 18.10 1.63
CA VAL A 173 -25.96 17.07 2.31
C VAL A 173 -26.82 16.36 3.36
N HIS A 174 -27.18 15.11 3.06
CA HIS A 174 -27.99 14.26 3.93
C HIS A 174 -27.13 13.36 4.82
N LEU A 175 -27.64 13.01 6.00
CA LEU A 175 -27.08 11.94 6.83
C LEU A 175 -27.36 10.56 6.20
N GLY A 176 -26.33 9.70 6.13
CA GLY A 176 -26.40 8.42 5.42
C GLY A 176 -26.09 7.17 6.24
N ALA A 177 -25.35 7.27 7.35
CA ALA A 177 -25.09 6.14 8.25
C ALA A 177 -24.94 6.59 9.71
N TYR A 178 -24.98 5.63 10.62
CA TYR A 178 -24.78 5.85 12.06
C TYR A 178 -23.78 4.82 12.61
N ASP A 179 -22.78 5.30 13.35
CA ASP A 179 -21.86 4.44 14.08
C ASP A 179 -22.42 4.11 15.47
N GLU A 180 -22.83 2.85 15.67
CA GLU A 180 -23.40 2.40 16.95
C GLU A 180 -22.37 2.31 18.09
N VAL A 181 -21.07 2.32 17.80
CA VAL A 181 -20.03 2.10 18.82
C VAL A 181 -19.72 3.40 19.55
N LEU A 182 -19.49 4.49 18.84
CA LEU A 182 -19.24 5.83 19.39
C LEU A 182 -20.46 6.75 19.30
N GLY A 183 -21.49 6.37 18.56
CA GLY A 183 -22.81 7.00 18.58
C GLY A 183 -22.91 8.29 17.76
N HIS A 184 -22.42 8.30 16.52
CA HIS A 184 -22.47 9.49 15.65
C HIS A 184 -22.95 9.17 14.24
N ASN A 185 -23.70 10.09 13.66
CA ASN A 185 -24.17 10.06 12.29
C ASN A 185 -23.01 10.43 11.34
N ILE A 186 -23.04 9.88 10.13
CA ILE A 186 -22.05 10.11 9.07
C ILE A 186 -22.81 10.64 7.84
N PRO A 187 -22.39 11.75 7.23
CA PRO A 187 -23.05 12.30 6.05
C PRO A 187 -22.83 11.40 4.83
N GLY A 188 -23.85 11.29 3.98
CA GLY A 188 -23.87 10.44 2.78
C GLY A 188 -22.67 10.67 1.87
N VAL A 189 -22.27 11.94 1.71
CA VAL A 189 -21.12 12.33 0.88
C VAL A 189 -19.80 11.66 1.29
N PHE A 190 -19.61 11.28 2.56
CA PHE A 190 -18.40 10.55 2.99
C PHE A 190 -18.50 9.05 2.73
N ILE A 191 -19.71 8.49 2.76
CA ILE A 191 -19.97 7.06 2.50
C ILE A 191 -19.94 6.77 0.99
N GLU A 192 -20.38 7.73 0.18
CA GLU A 192 -20.31 7.65 -1.27
C GLU A 192 -18.86 7.76 -1.76
N ALA A 193 -18.03 8.56 -1.06
CA ALA A 193 -16.63 8.76 -1.43
C ALA A 193 -15.72 7.59 -1.03
N LEU A 194 -16.08 6.79 -0.01
CA LEU A 194 -15.22 5.77 0.57
C LEU A 194 -16.04 4.54 0.98
N SER A 195 -15.53 3.33 0.71
CA SER A 195 -16.19 2.13 1.24
C SER A 195 -16.20 2.14 2.76
N ALA A 196 -17.20 1.52 3.40
CA ALA A 196 -17.27 1.48 4.86
C ALA A 196 -16.01 0.85 5.51
N GLU A 197 -15.41 -0.13 4.85
CA GLU A 197 -14.15 -0.76 5.27
C GLU A 197 -12.98 0.23 5.16
N GLN A 198 -12.88 0.96 4.05
CA GLN A 198 -11.87 2.00 3.88
C GLN A 198 -12.04 3.09 4.94
N LEU A 199 -13.26 3.62 5.11
CA LEU A 199 -13.54 4.66 6.09
C LEU A 199 -13.12 4.23 7.50
N LEU A 200 -13.49 3.01 7.92
CA LEU A 200 -13.09 2.48 9.23
C LEU A 200 -11.56 2.34 9.36
N TYR A 201 -10.88 1.87 8.32
CA TYR A 201 -9.43 1.67 8.35
C TYR A 201 -8.66 3.00 8.35
N VAL A 202 -8.96 3.90 7.39
CA VAL A 202 -8.19 5.15 7.22
C VAL A 202 -8.63 6.25 8.18
N ALA A 203 -9.93 6.41 8.43
CA ALA A 203 -10.48 7.47 9.27
C ALA A 203 -10.78 7.00 10.71
N GLY A 204 -11.17 5.75 10.88
CA GLY A 204 -11.67 5.23 12.15
C GLY A 204 -13.16 5.50 12.34
N ARG A 205 -13.62 5.45 13.59
CA ARG A 205 -15.02 5.75 13.92
C ARG A 205 -15.23 7.25 14.09
N PRO A 206 -16.42 7.78 13.78
CA PRO A 206 -16.73 9.19 14.01
C PRO A 206 -16.71 9.48 15.52
N LEU A 207 -15.98 10.53 15.90
CA LEU A 207 -15.90 11.03 17.27
C LEU A 207 -16.97 12.06 17.57
N ALA A 208 -17.48 12.76 16.55
CA ALA A 208 -18.47 13.82 16.67
C ALA A 208 -19.41 13.82 15.45
N GLU A 209 -20.56 14.49 15.57
CA GLU A 209 -21.45 14.78 14.44
C GLU A 209 -20.72 15.60 13.35
N PRO A 210 -21.21 15.56 12.10
CA PRO A 210 -20.72 16.45 11.04
C PRO A 210 -21.21 17.89 11.31
N TYR A 211 -20.31 18.87 11.14
CA TYR A 211 -20.64 20.29 11.34
C TYR A 211 -20.17 21.13 10.16
N TRP A 212 -20.97 22.10 9.77
CA TRP A 212 -20.56 23.15 8.84
C TRP A 212 -19.73 24.23 9.53
N THR A 213 -18.77 24.78 8.81
CA THR A 213 -18.04 25.98 9.19
C THR A 213 -17.57 26.72 7.95
N THR A 214 -17.24 27.99 8.10
CA THR A 214 -16.56 28.76 7.05
C THR A 214 -15.09 28.90 7.44
N VAL A 215 -14.19 28.46 6.57
CA VAL A 215 -12.74 28.53 6.78
C VAL A 215 -12.07 29.33 5.66
N GLN A 216 -10.89 29.88 5.92
CA GLN A 216 -10.07 30.48 4.86
C GLN A 216 -9.34 29.36 4.11
N ILE A 217 -9.45 29.36 2.78
CA ILE A 217 -8.67 28.48 1.90
C ILE A 217 -8.08 29.35 0.81
N ASN A 218 -6.75 29.44 0.75
CA ASN A 218 -6.04 30.39 -0.12
C ASN A 218 -6.52 31.84 0.10
N HIS A 219 -6.68 32.25 1.36
CA HIS A 219 -7.14 33.57 1.78
C HIS A 219 -8.57 33.93 1.31
N ALA A 220 -9.37 32.94 0.93
CA ALA A 220 -10.76 33.12 0.56
C ALA A 220 -11.69 32.29 1.45
N PRO A 221 -12.82 32.85 1.91
CA PRO A 221 -13.77 32.09 2.72
C PRO A 221 -14.41 30.97 1.88
N LYS A 222 -14.42 29.77 2.43
CA LYS A 222 -15.12 28.61 1.88
C LYS A 222 -15.95 27.93 2.95
N ASP A 223 -17.17 27.56 2.56
CA ASP A 223 -18.04 26.70 3.35
C ASP A 223 -17.56 25.25 3.24
N VAL A 224 -17.31 24.65 4.40
CA VAL A 224 -16.75 23.30 4.53
C VAL A 224 -17.52 22.56 5.59
N LEU A 225 -18.01 21.37 5.24
CA LEU A 225 -18.52 20.41 6.21
C LEU A 225 -17.34 19.64 6.77
N VAL A 226 -17.19 19.57 8.09
CA VAL A 226 -16.11 18.87 8.76
C VAL A 226 -16.67 17.78 9.65
N GLN A 227 -15.98 16.64 9.73
CA GLN A 227 -16.28 15.63 10.72
C GLN A 227 -14.99 15.04 11.29
N ALA A 228 -14.95 14.93 12.61
CA ALA A 228 -13.86 14.29 13.32
C ALA A 228 -14.09 12.80 13.45
N PHE A 229 -13.13 12.01 12.98
CA PHE A 229 -13.02 10.58 13.21
C PHE A 229 -11.80 10.29 14.07
N GLU A 230 -11.68 9.09 14.63
CA GLU A 230 -10.59 8.74 15.55
C GLU A 230 -9.19 9.04 14.99
N ARG A 231 -8.98 8.85 13.69
CA ARG A 231 -7.68 8.94 13.01
C ARG A 231 -7.56 10.15 12.09
N ARG A 232 -8.67 10.71 11.61
CA ARG A 232 -8.70 11.74 10.55
C ARG A 232 -9.79 12.79 10.78
N ILE A 233 -9.55 13.99 10.24
CA ILE A 233 -10.61 14.96 9.93
C ILE A 233 -10.96 14.75 8.45
N LEU A 234 -12.22 14.48 8.16
CA LEU A 234 -12.74 14.55 6.79
C LEU A 234 -13.41 15.90 6.58
N THR A 235 -13.23 16.44 5.38
CA THR A 235 -13.88 17.68 4.95
C THR A 235 -14.63 17.48 3.65
N PHE A 236 -15.82 18.06 3.52
CA PHE A 236 -16.55 18.17 2.26
C PHE A 236 -16.71 19.64 1.87
N THR A 237 -16.22 20.00 0.67
CA THR A 237 -16.31 21.34 0.09
C THR A 237 -17.10 21.27 -1.22
N PRO A 238 -18.40 21.66 -1.22
CA PRO A 238 -19.28 21.51 -2.38
C PRO A 238 -18.78 22.20 -3.65
N THR A 239 -18.07 23.31 -3.49
CA THR A 239 -17.57 24.17 -4.57
C THR A 239 -16.28 23.65 -5.22
N ASN A 240 -15.66 22.61 -4.67
CA ASN A 240 -14.48 21.99 -5.28
C ASN A 240 -14.88 21.12 -6.50
N PRO A 241 -13.95 20.89 -7.45
CA PRO A 241 -14.16 19.96 -8.55
C PRO A 241 -14.46 18.54 -8.07
N GLU A 242 -15.17 17.77 -8.90
CA GLU A 242 -15.42 16.34 -8.68
C GLU A 242 -14.09 15.59 -8.46
N GLY A 243 -13.98 14.81 -7.37
CA GLY A 243 -12.72 14.17 -6.93
C GLY A 243 -11.95 14.93 -5.83
N TRP A 244 -12.26 16.21 -5.60
CA TRP A 244 -11.70 17.05 -4.51
C TRP A 244 -12.76 17.62 -3.59
N ARG A 245 -14.00 17.17 -3.72
CA ARG A 245 -15.07 17.59 -2.79
C ARG A 245 -14.84 17.01 -1.42
N VAL A 246 -14.48 15.73 -1.32
CA VAL A 246 -14.08 15.10 -0.05
C VAL A 246 -12.56 15.10 0.03
N GLU A 247 -12.03 15.66 1.12
CA GLU A 247 -10.58 15.77 1.35
C GLU A 247 -10.21 15.36 2.78
N TRP A 248 -8.92 15.06 2.93
CA TRP A 248 -8.31 14.70 4.20
C TRP A 248 -7.59 15.90 4.79
N GLY A 249 -7.87 16.22 6.05
CA GLY A 249 -7.06 17.20 6.80
C GLY A 249 -5.59 16.76 6.86
N ASN A 250 -4.67 17.73 7.00
CA ASN A 250 -3.24 17.46 7.14
C ASN A 250 -2.89 16.95 8.57
N VAL A 251 -3.66 15.98 9.07
CA VAL A 251 -3.64 15.53 10.47
C VAL A 251 -2.26 14.98 10.86
N GLY A 252 -1.58 14.26 9.96
CA GLY A 252 -0.26 13.72 10.24
C GLY A 252 0.77 14.81 10.48
N ARG A 253 0.78 15.85 9.63
CA ARG A 253 1.64 17.03 9.79
C ARG A 253 1.29 17.82 11.06
N GLN A 254 0.01 18.07 11.28
CA GLN A 254 -0.48 18.78 12.47
C GLN A 254 -0.14 18.04 13.77
N TYR A 255 -0.30 16.72 13.78
CA TYR A 255 0.05 15.88 14.92
C TYR A 255 1.55 15.88 15.18
N ALA A 256 2.39 15.71 14.16
CA ALA A 256 3.84 15.75 14.32
C ALA A 256 4.29 17.12 14.88
N GLN A 257 3.73 18.22 14.38
CA GLN A 257 3.98 19.57 14.90
C GLN A 257 3.57 19.70 16.37
N TRP A 258 2.35 19.28 16.74
CA TRP A 258 1.86 19.32 18.12
C TRP A 258 2.67 18.44 19.08
N ARG A 259 3.11 17.26 18.62
CA ARG A 259 3.85 16.31 19.45
C ARG A 259 5.34 16.66 19.58
N TYR A 260 5.98 17.12 18.51
CA TYR A 260 7.43 17.28 18.47
C TYR A 260 7.90 18.73 18.40
N GLY A 261 6.99 19.70 18.23
CA GLY A 261 7.32 21.12 18.04
C GLY A 261 7.80 21.45 16.62
N THR A 262 8.11 20.44 15.81
CA THR A 262 8.34 20.54 14.36
C THR A 262 7.72 19.34 13.67
N ALA A 263 7.04 19.56 12.54
CA ALA A 263 6.51 18.46 11.74
C ALA A 263 7.64 17.56 11.21
N GLU A 264 8.69 18.16 10.66
CA GLU A 264 9.77 17.46 9.95
C GLU A 264 11.00 17.27 10.84
N ASP A 265 11.74 16.19 10.61
CA ASP A 265 13.01 15.89 11.30
C ASP A 265 14.17 15.52 10.36
N GLY A 266 14.04 15.81 9.07
CA GLY A 266 15.08 15.57 8.08
C GLY A 266 14.57 15.75 6.65
N ALA A 267 15.33 15.24 5.69
CA ALA A 267 14.87 15.16 4.31
C ALA A 267 13.72 14.14 4.20
N PRO A 268 12.59 14.48 3.54
CA PRO A 268 11.50 13.55 3.33
C PRO A 268 11.92 12.31 2.53
N PHE A 269 11.31 11.16 2.84
CA PHE A 269 11.47 9.92 2.10
C PHE A 269 10.32 9.74 1.10
N ASP A 270 10.66 9.28 -0.11
CA ASP A 270 9.69 8.71 -1.05
C ASP A 270 9.20 7.36 -0.48
N PRO A 271 7.89 7.19 -0.21
CA PRO A 271 7.37 5.95 0.35
C PRO A 271 7.63 4.75 -0.55
N SER A 272 7.71 4.93 -1.86
CA SER A 272 7.97 3.86 -2.83
C SER A 272 9.42 3.36 -2.83
N SER A 273 10.35 4.13 -2.26
CA SER A 273 11.79 3.82 -2.27
C SER A 273 12.15 2.49 -1.60
N ALA A 274 11.37 2.04 -0.60
CA ALA A 274 11.56 0.75 0.05
C ALA A 274 11.29 -0.45 -0.88
N LEU A 275 10.53 -0.23 -1.95
CA LEU A 275 10.17 -1.23 -2.96
C LEU A 275 11.07 -1.13 -4.19
N ASP A 276 11.54 0.08 -4.48
CA ASP A 276 12.40 0.37 -5.62
C ASP A 276 13.87 0.10 -5.37
N ALA A 277 14.25 -0.18 -4.11
CA ALA A 277 15.56 -0.62 -3.59
C ALA A 277 16.70 -0.61 -4.62
N SER A 278 17.02 0.59 -5.12
CA SER A 278 18.06 0.86 -6.09
C SER A 278 19.41 1.13 -5.39
N SER A 279 19.38 1.49 -4.10
CA SER A 279 20.56 2.04 -3.43
C SER A 279 21.54 1.02 -2.85
N THR A 280 21.21 -0.27 -2.76
CA THR A 280 22.19 -1.33 -2.46
C THR A 280 21.78 -2.66 -3.08
N ILE A 281 22.21 -2.95 -4.31
CA ILE A 281 22.14 -4.32 -4.84
C ILE A 281 23.36 -5.08 -4.33
N ARG A 282 23.14 -6.12 -3.53
CA ARG A 282 24.21 -7.02 -3.04
C ARG A 282 24.39 -8.19 -3.99
N LYS A 283 25.56 -8.82 -3.91
CA LYS A 283 25.82 -10.04 -4.69
C LYS A 283 25.08 -11.22 -4.07
N LEU A 284 24.64 -12.17 -4.90
CA LEU A 284 24.01 -13.41 -4.42
C LEU A 284 24.92 -14.19 -3.45
N GLU A 285 26.25 -14.09 -3.62
CA GLU A 285 27.24 -14.73 -2.74
C GLU A 285 27.15 -14.26 -1.28
N GLU A 286 26.69 -13.02 -1.05
CA GLU A 286 26.53 -12.47 0.30
C GLU A 286 25.30 -13.07 1.01
N LEU A 287 24.28 -13.49 0.25
CA LEU A 287 23.14 -14.22 0.78
C LEU A 287 23.47 -15.71 0.93
N SER A 288 23.92 -16.33 -0.16
CA SER A 288 24.21 -17.76 -0.20
C SER A 288 25.42 -18.04 -1.11
N PRO A 289 26.62 -18.25 -0.53
CA PRO A 289 27.82 -18.60 -1.28
C PRO A 289 27.62 -19.85 -2.15
N GLU A 290 26.87 -20.83 -1.65
CA GLU A 290 26.61 -22.08 -2.36
C GLU A 290 25.65 -21.89 -3.55
N ALA A 291 24.60 -21.09 -3.41
CA ALA A 291 23.73 -20.73 -4.53
C ALA A 291 24.53 -20.03 -5.65
N ALA A 292 25.41 -19.09 -5.27
CA ALA A 292 26.29 -18.40 -6.21
C ALA A 292 27.27 -19.36 -6.89
N ARG A 293 27.86 -20.30 -6.14
CA ARG A 293 28.75 -21.34 -6.68
C ARG A 293 28.05 -22.20 -7.73
N ILE A 294 26.83 -22.68 -7.44
CA ILE A 294 26.02 -23.46 -8.38
C ILE A 294 25.76 -22.67 -9.66
N ALA A 295 25.35 -21.41 -9.53
CA ALA A 295 25.08 -20.53 -10.66
C ALA A 295 26.32 -20.31 -11.55
N LEU A 296 27.51 -20.17 -10.95
CA LEU A 296 28.77 -19.89 -11.66
C LEU A 296 29.42 -21.13 -12.28
N GLN A 297 29.32 -22.31 -11.65
CA GLN A 297 30.01 -23.52 -12.11
C GLN A 297 29.18 -24.36 -13.08
N ARG A 298 27.87 -24.11 -13.14
CA ARG A 298 26.97 -24.75 -14.09
C ARG A 298 27.31 -24.36 -15.54
N LYS A 299 27.17 -25.28 -16.49
CA LYS A 299 27.44 -25.00 -17.93
C LYS A 299 26.34 -24.14 -18.54
N GLY A 300 26.70 -22.97 -19.07
CA GLY A 300 25.79 -21.98 -19.66
C GLY A 300 25.53 -20.82 -18.70
N LEU A 301 24.61 -19.91 -19.05
CA LEU A 301 24.27 -18.72 -18.26
C LEU A 301 23.17 -19.00 -17.23
N VAL A 302 23.35 -18.43 -16.04
CA VAL A 302 22.35 -18.31 -14.97
C VAL A 302 22.25 -16.85 -14.58
N GLY A 303 21.04 -16.32 -14.50
CA GLY A 303 20.74 -15.06 -13.86
C GLY A 303 19.77 -15.31 -12.71
N ALA A 304 20.06 -14.77 -11.53
CA ALA A 304 19.15 -14.88 -10.39
C ALA A 304 19.09 -13.57 -9.61
N ALA A 305 17.92 -13.29 -9.04
CA ALA A 305 17.74 -12.22 -8.06
C ALA A 305 16.76 -12.67 -6.97
N VAL A 306 17.03 -12.25 -5.74
CA VAL A 306 16.23 -12.51 -4.54
C VAL A 306 16.03 -11.19 -3.81
N LEU A 307 14.78 -10.78 -3.61
CA LEU A 307 14.44 -9.57 -2.89
C LEU A 307 13.81 -9.95 -1.55
N ASP A 308 14.49 -9.61 -0.46
CA ASP A 308 13.96 -9.75 0.89
C ASP A 308 12.92 -8.66 1.16
N LEU A 309 11.66 -9.06 1.33
CA LEU A 309 10.58 -8.10 1.55
C LEU A 309 10.69 -7.44 2.93
N LYS A 310 11.33 -8.06 3.93
CA LYS A 310 11.47 -7.42 5.24
C LYS A 310 12.39 -6.20 5.19
N THR A 311 13.52 -6.31 4.48
CA THR A 311 14.58 -5.30 4.46
C THR A 311 14.61 -4.47 3.18
N GLY A 312 13.93 -4.90 2.12
CA GLY A 312 14.06 -4.35 0.77
C GLY A 312 15.38 -4.75 0.08
N GLN A 313 16.24 -5.54 0.72
CA GLN A 313 17.56 -5.89 0.17
C GLN A 313 17.43 -6.83 -1.02
N LEU A 314 18.00 -6.43 -2.17
CA LEU A 314 18.10 -7.25 -3.36
C LEU A 314 19.48 -7.91 -3.45
N TYR A 315 19.50 -9.23 -3.57
CA TYR A 315 20.70 -10.03 -3.84
C TYR A 315 20.65 -10.57 -5.26
N SER A 316 21.72 -10.45 -6.04
CA SER A 316 21.68 -10.90 -7.44
C SER A 316 22.99 -11.43 -8.01
N ILE A 317 22.87 -12.26 -9.05
CA ILE A 317 23.96 -12.71 -9.90
C ILE A 317 23.53 -12.63 -11.36
N SER A 318 24.36 -12.02 -12.22
CA SER A 318 24.00 -11.67 -13.61
C SER A 318 22.63 -10.98 -13.71
N GLY A 319 22.27 -10.21 -12.67
CA GLY A 319 20.91 -9.76 -12.43
C GLY A 319 20.40 -8.69 -13.39
N THR A 320 21.29 -7.99 -14.10
CA THR A 320 20.96 -6.99 -15.12
C THR A 320 20.97 -7.55 -16.55
N ARG A 321 21.34 -8.83 -16.72
CA ARG A 321 21.38 -9.46 -18.03
C ARG A 321 19.97 -9.83 -18.48
N ALA A 322 19.63 -9.52 -19.72
CA ALA A 322 18.36 -9.88 -20.31
C ALA A 322 18.26 -11.40 -20.60
N PHE A 323 17.12 -11.99 -20.26
CA PHE A 323 16.74 -13.36 -20.59
C PHE A 323 15.35 -13.38 -21.24
N PRO A 324 15.10 -14.29 -22.19
CA PRO A 324 13.75 -14.56 -22.68
C PRO A 324 12.85 -15.02 -21.54
N MET A 325 11.64 -14.48 -21.48
CA MET A 325 10.66 -14.75 -20.44
C MET A 325 9.90 -16.06 -20.69
N TYR A 326 9.52 -16.30 -21.95
CA TYR A 326 8.53 -17.32 -22.29
C TYR A 326 7.31 -17.18 -21.39
N SER A 327 6.81 -18.26 -20.79
CA SER A 327 5.60 -18.20 -19.99
C SER A 327 5.70 -17.42 -18.67
N THR A 328 6.88 -16.91 -18.26
CA THR A 328 6.92 -15.93 -17.17
C THR A 328 6.34 -14.57 -17.58
N ALA A 329 6.23 -14.28 -18.89
CA ALA A 329 5.55 -13.11 -19.45
C ALA A 329 4.06 -12.98 -19.10
N LYS A 330 3.44 -14.10 -18.73
CA LYS A 330 2.04 -14.14 -18.33
C LYS A 330 1.78 -13.39 -17.02
N VAL A 331 2.78 -13.23 -16.15
CA VAL A 331 2.64 -12.44 -14.92
C VAL A 331 2.47 -10.95 -15.21
N PRO A 332 3.35 -10.27 -15.98
CA PRO A 332 3.09 -8.88 -16.36
C PRO A 332 1.80 -8.71 -17.18
N ILE A 333 1.41 -9.69 -18.02
CA ILE A 333 0.11 -9.64 -18.73
C ILE A 333 -1.06 -9.65 -17.73
N MET A 334 -1.05 -10.57 -16.75
CA MET A 334 -2.06 -10.60 -15.68
C MET A 334 -2.14 -9.27 -14.93
N ILE A 335 -1.00 -8.70 -14.54
CA ILE A 335 -0.96 -7.42 -13.84
C ILE A 335 -1.57 -6.31 -14.71
N GLY A 336 -1.29 -6.31 -16.02
CA GLY A 336 -1.89 -5.36 -16.97
C GLY A 336 -3.42 -5.42 -17.01
N VAL A 337 -3.99 -6.63 -17.04
CA VAL A 337 -5.46 -6.85 -17.03
C VAL A 337 -6.07 -6.33 -15.74
N LEU A 338 -5.45 -6.68 -14.61
CA LEU A 338 -5.95 -6.27 -13.29
C LEU A 338 -5.83 -4.75 -13.08
N ASN A 339 -4.76 -4.13 -13.58
CA ASN A 339 -4.60 -2.68 -13.56
C ASN A 339 -5.63 -1.98 -14.45
N GLN A 340 -5.97 -2.54 -15.62
CA GLN A 340 -7.04 -1.99 -16.45
C GLN A 340 -8.38 -1.97 -15.71
N ALA A 341 -8.73 -3.05 -14.99
CA ALA A 341 -9.93 -3.08 -14.17
C ALA A 341 -9.96 -1.98 -13.09
N ILE A 342 -8.81 -1.67 -12.48
CA ILE A 342 -8.68 -0.55 -11.53
C ILE A 342 -8.95 0.79 -12.22
N ARG A 343 -8.28 1.05 -13.35
CA ARG A 343 -8.43 2.30 -14.11
C ARG A 343 -9.87 2.50 -14.62
N GLU A 344 -10.56 1.41 -14.93
CA GLU A 344 -11.97 1.39 -15.34
C GLU A 344 -12.94 1.34 -14.14
N GLN A 345 -12.44 1.38 -12.90
CA GLN A 345 -13.22 1.35 -11.66
C GLN A 345 -14.24 0.20 -11.60
N ARG A 346 -13.85 -0.98 -12.08
CA ARG A 346 -14.71 -2.15 -12.16
C ARG A 346 -14.09 -3.38 -11.51
N GLY A 347 -14.93 -4.36 -11.23
CA GLY A 347 -14.46 -5.71 -10.93
C GLY A 347 -13.90 -6.42 -12.16
N ILE A 348 -13.21 -7.54 -11.93
CA ILE A 348 -12.83 -8.48 -13.00
C ILE A 348 -14.11 -9.09 -13.59
N ALA A 349 -14.25 -9.05 -14.90
CA ALA A 349 -15.35 -9.69 -15.61
C ALA A 349 -15.17 -11.22 -15.60
N SER A 350 -16.28 -11.97 -15.66
CA SER A 350 -16.23 -13.44 -15.60
C SER A 350 -15.39 -14.08 -16.70
N TRP A 351 -15.35 -13.48 -17.89
CA TRP A 351 -14.53 -13.98 -19.00
C TRP A 351 -13.03 -13.70 -18.77
N GLU A 352 -12.67 -12.55 -18.19
CA GLU A 352 -11.29 -12.26 -17.78
C GLU A 352 -10.81 -13.24 -16.71
N ASP A 353 -11.64 -13.56 -15.69
CA ASP A 353 -11.30 -14.56 -14.66
C ASP A 353 -11.00 -15.93 -15.28
N GLY A 354 -11.85 -16.38 -16.21
CA GLY A 354 -11.66 -17.64 -16.93
C GLY A 354 -10.32 -17.70 -17.68
N LEU A 355 -9.99 -16.64 -18.43
CA LEU A 355 -8.73 -16.54 -19.18
C LEU A 355 -7.52 -16.40 -18.25
N LEU A 356 -7.61 -15.59 -17.20
CA LEU A 356 -6.53 -15.40 -16.22
C LEU A 356 -6.19 -16.72 -15.52
N ARG A 357 -7.20 -17.51 -15.11
CA ARG A 357 -7.00 -18.85 -14.55
C ARG A 357 -6.34 -19.79 -15.55
N ALA A 358 -6.80 -19.84 -16.79
CA ALA A 358 -6.21 -20.68 -17.83
C ALA A 358 -4.74 -20.30 -18.10
N MET A 359 -4.49 -19.00 -18.26
CA MET A 359 -3.17 -18.44 -18.52
C MET A 359 -2.21 -18.70 -17.36
N ILE A 360 -2.58 -18.38 -16.12
CA ILE A 360 -1.64 -18.49 -15.00
C ILE A 360 -1.50 -19.94 -14.52
N GLN A 361 -2.60 -20.65 -14.29
CA GLN A 361 -2.55 -21.95 -13.61
C GLN A 361 -2.12 -23.10 -14.52
N ARG A 362 -2.45 -23.01 -15.82
CA ARG A 362 -2.14 -24.04 -16.83
C ARG A 362 -1.15 -23.57 -17.89
N SER A 363 -0.79 -22.29 -17.89
CA SER A 363 0.13 -21.69 -18.87
C SER A 363 -0.41 -21.64 -20.29
N ASP A 364 -1.73 -21.49 -20.45
CA ASP A 364 -2.44 -21.39 -21.73
C ASP A 364 -1.97 -20.17 -22.56
N ASN A 365 -1.65 -20.39 -23.84
CA ASN A 365 -1.09 -19.37 -24.73
C ASN A 365 -2.17 -18.56 -25.47
N ASP A 366 -3.32 -19.17 -25.77
CA ASP A 366 -4.42 -18.49 -26.45
C ASP A 366 -5.04 -17.47 -25.50
N ALA A 367 -5.24 -17.87 -24.24
CA ALA A 367 -5.68 -16.97 -23.19
C ALA A 367 -4.71 -15.79 -22.97
N ALA A 368 -3.40 -16.04 -23.01
CA ALA A 368 -2.40 -14.97 -22.90
C ALA A 368 -2.47 -13.99 -24.07
N THR A 369 -2.68 -14.51 -25.28
CA THR A 369 -2.79 -13.72 -26.51
C THR A 369 -4.06 -12.87 -26.50
N GLU A 370 -5.19 -13.43 -26.09
CA GLU A 370 -6.45 -12.70 -25.95
C GLU A 370 -6.34 -11.59 -24.91
N LEU A 371 -5.76 -11.88 -23.73
CA LEU A 371 -5.61 -10.91 -22.66
C LEU A 371 -4.64 -9.78 -23.00
N ILE A 372 -3.50 -10.06 -23.65
CA ILE A 372 -2.59 -8.97 -24.04
C ILE A 372 -3.20 -8.06 -25.11
N ILE A 373 -3.99 -8.63 -26.04
CA ILE A 373 -4.75 -7.83 -27.02
C ILE A 373 -5.78 -6.96 -26.29
N HIS A 374 -6.50 -7.53 -25.32
CA HIS A 374 -7.53 -6.81 -24.55
C HIS A 374 -7.00 -5.55 -23.86
N ILE A 375 -5.81 -5.64 -23.25
CA ILE A 375 -5.18 -4.51 -22.53
C ILE A 375 -4.50 -3.48 -23.45
N GLY A 376 -4.73 -3.55 -24.77
CA GLY A 376 -4.16 -2.63 -25.76
C GLY A 376 -2.74 -2.98 -26.19
N GLY A 377 -2.32 -4.24 -26.02
CA GLY A 377 -1.07 -4.77 -26.56
C GLY A 377 0.20 -4.41 -25.77
N ALA A 378 1.34 -4.85 -26.32
CA ALA A 378 2.65 -4.70 -25.70
C ALA A 378 3.05 -3.24 -25.42
N ALA A 379 2.65 -2.29 -26.28
CA ALA A 379 2.99 -0.89 -26.11
C ALA A 379 2.39 -0.29 -24.83
N THR A 380 1.13 -0.62 -24.54
CA THR A 380 0.43 -0.20 -23.33
C THR A 380 1.05 -0.85 -22.11
N LEU A 381 1.28 -2.16 -22.15
CA LEU A 381 1.89 -2.88 -21.03
C LEU A 381 3.33 -2.40 -20.75
N ASN A 382 4.16 -2.19 -21.78
CA ASN A 382 5.51 -1.65 -21.62
C ASN A 382 5.52 -0.23 -21.03
N ARG A 383 4.56 0.62 -21.39
CA ARG A 383 4.42 1.96 -20.80
C ARG A 383 4.10 1.85 -19.31
N TYR A 384 3.16 0.99 -18.96
CA TYR A 384 2.80 0.72 -17.58
C TYR A 384 4.00 0.19 -16.77
N LEU A 385 4.70 -0.83 -17.27
CA LEU A 385 5.88 -1.40 -16.61
C LEU A 385 6.95 -0.34 -16.32
N ARG A 386 7.25 0.54 -17.28
CA ARG A 386 8.17 1.68 -17.06
C ARG A 386 7.63 2.66 -16.01
N GLY A 387 6.33 2.94 -16.05
CA GLY A 387 5.65 3.82 -15.08
C GLY A 387 5.77 3.34 -13.64
N ILE A 388 5.87 2.02 -13.43
CA ILE A 388 6.08 1.42 -12.10
C ILE A 388 7.55 1.06 -11.80
N GLY A 389 8.51 1.55 -12.59
CA GLY A 389 9.95 1.39 -12.36
C GLY A 389 10.56 0.08 -12.90
N ILE A 390 9.81 -0.70 -13.68
CA ILE A 390 10.27 -1.95 -14.31
C ILE A 390 10.77 -1.64 -15.73
N ASN A 391 12.00 -1.13 -15.81
CA ASN A 391 12.54 -0.49 -17.01
C ASN A 391 13.22 -1.44 -18.02
N ASN A 392 13.65 -2.61 -17.57
CA ASN A 392 14.38 -3.61 -18.34
C ASN A 392 13.54 -4.86 -18.66
N THR A 393 12.24 -4.80 -18.41
CA THR A 393 11.26 -5.77 -18.93
C THR A 393 10.63 -5.21 -20.18
N GLN A 394 10.77 -5.93 -21.28
CA GLN A 394 10.26 -5.54 -22.59
C GLN A 394 9.36 -6.64 -23.14
N ILE A 395 8.07 -6.31 -23.21
CA ILE A 395 7.08 -7.11 -23.90
C ILE A 395 7.25 -6.92 -25.40
N ASP A 396 7.44 -8.01 -26.11
CA ASP A 396 7.55 -8.00 -27.56
C ASP A 396 6.18 -7.72 -28.20
N ALA A 397 6.17 -6.91 -29.26
CA ALA A 397 4.94 -6.40 -29.87
C ALA A 397 4.18 -7.47 -30.67
N ASP A 398 4.93 -8.39 -31.28
CA ASP A 398 4.39 -9.36 -32.23
C ASP A 398 4.32 -10.76 -31.62
N ASN A 399 5.13 -11.04 -30.60
CA ASN A 399 5.20 -12.33 -29.94
C ASN A 399 5.56 -12.18 -28.46
N TRP A 400 4.54 -12.02 -27.60
CA TRP A 400 4.72 -11.88 -26.15
C TRP A 400 5.57 -13.00 -25.51
N GLY A 401 5.69 -14.18 -26.14
CA GLY A 401 6.55 -15.27 -25.68
C GLY A 401 8.05 -14.98 -25.79
N GLU A 402 8.46 -14.16 -26.75
CA GLU A 402 9.86 -13.75 -26.98
C GLU A 402 10.25 -12.49 -26.19
N SER A 403 9.33 -11.97 -25.36
CA SER A 403 9.60 -10.89 -24.42
C SER A 403 10.82 -11.18 -23.55
N THR A 404 11.53 -10.13 -23.15
CA THR A 404 12.73 -10.25 -22.32
C THR A 404 12.62 -9.48 -21.01
N THR A 405 13.30 -9.97 -19.98
CA THR A 405 13.41 -9.30 -18.67
C THR A 405 14.79 -9.54 -18.08
N THR A 406 15.11 -8.81 -17.02
CA THR A 406 16.26 -9.11 -16.16
C THR A 406 15.79 -9.80 -14.88
N PRO A 407 16.61 -10.65 -14.26
CA PRO A 407 16.27 -11.24 -12.95
C PRO A 407 15.90 -10.18 -11.91
N GLN A 408 16.62 -9.04 -11.89
CA GLN A 408 16.34 -7.95 -10.95
C GLN A 408 14.96 -7.32 -11.19
N ASP A 409 14.62 -6.98 -12.43
CA ASP A 409 13.31 -6.41 -12.77
C ASP A 409 12.18 -7.36 -12.41
N MET A 410 12.32 -8.65 -12.74
CA MET A 410 11.26 -9.61 -12.43
C MET A 410 11.10 -9.86 -10.93
N ALA A 411 12.19 -9.88 -10.15
CA ALA A 411 12.09 -9.95 -8.69
C ALA A 411 11.41 -8.71 -8.10
N ARG A 412 11.68 -7.52 -8.63
CA ARG A 412 11.01 -6.26 -8.23
C ARG A 412 9.54 -6.23 -8.63
N LEU A 413 9.18 -6.67 -9.83
CA LEU A 413 7.79 -6.77 -10.27
C LEU A 413 7.01 -7.73 -9.36
N MET A 414 7.60 -8.89 -9.05
CA MET A 414 7.03 -9.83 -8.09
C MET A 414 6.92 -9.23 -6.69
N ALA A 415 7.90 -8.42 -6.24
CA ALA A 415 7.85 -7.76 -4.93
C ALA A 415 6.72 -6.75 -4.88
N LYS A 416 6.57 -5.91 -5.91
CA LYS A 416 5.45 -4.98 -6.05
C LYS A 416 4.09 -5.70 -6.04
N LEU A 417 3.99 -6.84 -6.72
CA LEU A 417 2.80 -7.69 -6.66
C LEU A 417 2.58 -8.29 -5.27
N ALA A 418 3.61 -8.85 -4.63
CA ALA A 418 3.52 -9.47 -3.31
C ALA A 418 3.15 -8.47 -2.21
N SER A 419 3.56 -7.22 -2.38
CA SER A 419 3.27 -6.10 -1.49
C SER A 419 2.01 -5.31 -1.87
N CYS A 420 1.23 -5.74 -2.87
CA CYS A 420 0.01 -5.03 -3.30
C CYS A 420 0.21 -3.52 -3.60
N THR A 421 1.35 -3.16 -4.21
CA THR A 421 1.69 -1.75 -4.46
C THR A 421 1.28 -1.26 -5.84
N ILE A 422 0.98 -2.20 -6.73
CA ILE A 422 0.66 -1.96 -8.13
C ILE A 422 -0.77 -2.39 -8.48
N LEU A 423 -1.49 -2.97 -7.50
CA LEU A 423 -2.88 -3.40 -7.55
C LEU A 423 -3.51 -3.17 -6.17
N ASN A 424 -4.82 -2.92 -6.10
CA ASN A 424 -5.53 -2.89 -4.82
C ASN A 424 -5.50 -4.27 -4.11
N ASP A 425 -5.72 -4.28 -2.79
CA ASP A 425 -5.61 -5.48 -1.93
C ASP A 425 -6.40 -6.68 -2.50
N LYS A 426 -7.64 -6.46 -2.96
CA LYS A 426 -8.50 -7.52 -3.51
C LYS A 426 -7.90 -8.16 -4.77
N LEU A 427 -7.48 -7.35 -5.75
CA LEU A 427 -6.94 -7.84 -7.02
C LEU A 427 -5.52 -8.40 -6.87
N CYS A 428 -4.73 -7.82 -5.96
CA CYS A 428 -3.43 -8.34 -5.56
C CYS A 428 -3.54 -9.77 -4.99
N HIS A 429 -4.42 -9.97 -4.00
CA HIS A 429 -4.63 -11.30 -3.41
C HIS A 429 -5.17 -12.30 -4.43
N TYR A 430 -6.09 -11.88 -5.30
CA TYR A 430 -6.55 -12.69 -6.42
C TYR A 430 -5.40 -13.13 -7.34
N ALA A 431 -4.51 -12.22 -7.74
CA ALA A 431 -3.35 -12.53 -8.58
C ALA A 431 -2.41 -13.55 -7.91
N LEU A 432 -2.09 -13.34 -6.63
CA LEU A 432 -1.26 -14.26 -5.86
C LEU A 432 -1.93 -15.63 -5.68
N GLU A 433 -3.25 -15.67 -5.50
CA GLU A 433 -4.02 -16.91 -5.42
C GLU A 433 -3.94 -17.71 -6.73
N LEU A 434 -4.04 -17.06 -7.89
CA LEU A 434 -3.84 -17.73 -9.18
C LEU A 434 -2.45 -18.39 -9.25
N MET A 435 -1.41 -17.68 -8.83
CA MET A 435 -0.04 -18.18 -8.83
C MET A 435 0.21 -19.29 -7.79
N ARG A 436 -0.50 -19.27 -6.65
CA ARG A 436 -0.49 -20.34 -5.65
C ARG A 436 -1.20 -21.61 -6.13
N ASN A 437 -2.09 -21.47 -7.11
CA ASN A 437 -2.91 -22.54 -7.68
C ASN A 437 -2.43 -23.01 -9.06
N VAL A 438 -1.17 -22.74 -9.43
CA VAL A 438 -0.54 -23.39 -10.59
C VAL A 438 -0.64 -24.91 -10.47
N THR A 439 -0.95 -25.58 -11.59
CA THR A 439 -1.16 -27.03 -11.61
C THR A 439 0.07 -27.80 -11.12
N PRO A 440 -0.09 -28.92 -10.38
CA PRO A 440 1.05 -29.62 -9.74
C PRO A 440 2.21 -29.95 -10.68
N GLY A 441 1.94 -30.37 -11.92
CA GLY A 441 2.97 -30.67 -12.91
C GLY A 441 3.83 -29.48 -13.35
N GLN A 442 3.40 -28.25 -13.06
CA GLN A 442 4.14 -27.02 -13.34
C GLN A 442 4.67 -26.34 -12.08
N ARG A 443 4.55 -26.94 -10.87
CA ARG A 443 5.02 -26.35 -9.60
C ARG A 443 6.44 -26.80 -9.21
N TRP A 444 7.39 -26.66 -10.12
CA TRP A 444 8.82 -26.95 -9.91
C TRP A 444 9.66 -25.66 -9.85
N GLY A 445 10.96 -25.79 -9.56
CA GLY A 445 11.90 -24.66 -9.59
C GLY A 445 12.02 -23.96 -8.25
N ILE A 446 11.56 -22.70 -8.16
CA ILE A 446 11.69 -21.88 -6.93
C ILE A 446 10.87 -22.40 -5.73
N SER A 447 10.02 -23.40 -5.93
CA SER A 447 9.34 -24.13 -4.86
C SER A 447 10.25 -25.13 -4.14
N ALA A 448 11.40 -25.50 -4.72
CA ALA A 448 12.28 -26.49 -4.14
C ALA A 448 13.00 -25.97 -2.89
N GLY A 449 13.10 -26.82 -1.86
CA GLY A 449 13.70 -26.50 -0.57
C GLY A 449 12.78 -25.72 0.38
N VAL A 450 11.59 -25.34 -0.06
CA VAL A 450 10.59 -24.66 0.76
C VAL A 450 9.80 -25.70 1.58
N PRO A 451 9.76 -25.61 2.93
CA PRO A 451 9.04 -26.55 3.78
C PRO A 451 7.52 -26.57 3.53
N GLY A 452 6.88 -27.69 3.87
CA GLY A 452 5.43 -27.78 3.90
C GLY A 452 4.82 -26.74 4.85
N GLY A 453 3.68 -26.16 4.45
CA GLY A 453 3.00 -25.09 5.21
C GLY A 453 3.45 -23.67 4.82
N VAL A 454 4.55 -23.52 4.08
CA VAL A 454 4.96 -22.22 3.51
C VAL A 454 4.24 -22.00 2.17
N SER A 455 3.65 -20.82 1.99
CA SER A 455 2.93 -20.47 0.76
C SER A 455 3.91 -20.12 -0.35
N VAL A 456 3.73 -20.70 -1.55
CA VAL A 456 4.52 -20.38 -2.74
C VAL A 456 3.60 -19.97 -3.89
N ALA A 457 3.72 -18.72 -4.34
CA ALA A 457 3.12 -18.21 -5.56
C ALA A 457 4.16 -18.28 -6.68
N VAL A 458 3.98 -19.15 -7.68
CA VAL A 458 5.01 -19.46 -8.69
C VAL A 458 4.50 -19.25 -10.11
N LYS A 459 5.39 -18.85 -11.02
CA LYS A 459 5.18 -19.02 -12.46
C LYS A 459 6.48 -19.47 -13.14
N ASN A 460 6.35 -20.47 -14.01
CA ASN A 460 7.46 -21.02 -14.78
C ASN A 460 7.37 -20.66 -16.26
N GLY A 461 8.52 -20.67 -16.94
CA GLY A 461 8.65 -20.47 -18.39
C GLY A 461 9.75 -21.36 -18.96
N TRP A 462 9.48 -21.99 -20.11
CA TRP A 462 10.44 -22.87 -20.78
C TRP A 462 10.20 -22.89 -22.28
N TYR A 463 11.28 -23.05 -23.04
CA TYR A 463 11.20 -23.27 -24.49
C TYR A 463 12.47 -23.94 -25.02
N PRO A 464 12.36 -24.87 -25.99
CA PRO A 464 13.51 -25.39 -26.71
C PRO A 464 13.98 -24.41 -27.79
N GLU A 465 15.20 -23.90 -27.66
CA GLU A 465 15.88 -23.09 -28.66
C GLU A 465 16.91 -23.91 -29.45
N SER A 466 17.50 -23.31 -30.49
CA SER A 466 18.50 -23.96 -31.35
C SER A 466 19.76 -24.40 -30.58
N ALA A 467 20.18 -23.65 -29.57
CA ALA A 467 21.37 -23.93 -28.76
C ALA A 467 21.09 -24.80 -27.52
N GLY A 468 19.83 -25.18 -27.28
CA GLY A 468 19.38 -25.90 -26.08
C GLY A 468 18.12 -25.29 -25.48
N TRP A 469 17.83 -25.54 -24.22
CA TRP A 469 16.62 -25.05 -23.55
C TRP A 469 16.85 -23.77 -22.76
N THR A 470 15.88 -22.86 -22.77
CA THR A 470 15.77 -21.81 -21.75
C THR A 470 14.73 -22.24 -20.74
N ILE A 471 15.09 -22.18 -19.45
CA ILE A 471 14.25 -22.62 -18.32
C ILE A 471 14.28 -21.54 -17.25
N ASN A 472 13.09 -21.11 -16.82
CA ASN A 472 12.88 -19.97 -15.93
C ASN A 472 11.86 -20.32 -14.85
N SER A 473 12.05 -19.76 -13.66
CA SER A 473 11.12 -19.89 -12.54
C SER A 473 11.14 -18.62 -11.70
N ILE A 474 9.96 -18.08 -11.41
CA ILE A 474 9.79 -16.81 -10.68
C ILE A 474 8.70 -16.96 -9.63
N GLY A 475 8.74 -16.18 -8.57
CA GLY A 475 7.66 -16.23 -7.59
C GLY A 475 7.88 -15.42 -6.31
N TYR A 476 6.93 -15.61 -5.41
CA TYR A 476 6.88 -15.10 -4.04
C TYR A 476 6.76 -16.26 -3.05
N ILE A 477 7.65 -16.30 -2.07
CA ILE A 477 7.65 -17.25 -0.96
C ILE A 477 7.18 -16.49 0.29
N LYS A 478 6.07 -16.95 0.89
CA LYS A 478 5.51 -16.43 2.14
C LYS A 478 5.63 -17.47 3.24
N GLY A 479 6.62 -17.32 4.10
CA GLY A 479 6.73 -17.97 5.40
C GLY A 479 6.91 -16.95 6.52
N THR A 480 6.83 -17.41 7.75
CA THR A 480 7.10 -16.59 8.94
C THR A 480 8.41 -17.08 9.56
N PRO A 481 9.48 -16.26 9.64
CA PRO A 481 9.60 -14.84 9.24
C PRO A 481 9.97 -14.61 7.76
N LYS A 482 10.26 -15.67 6.99
CA LYS A 482 10.90 -15.59 5.66
C LYS A 482 9.92 -15.18 4.56
N ARG A 483 10.01 -13.93 4.10
CA ARG A 483 9.22 -13.39 2.99
C ARG A 483 10.12 -12.80 1.91
N TYR A 484 10.07 -13.36 0.71
CA TYR A 484 10.93 -12.89 -0.36
C TYR A 484 10.39 -13.23 -1.75
N THR A 485 10.79 -12.44 -2.72
CA THR A 485 10.57 -12.75 -4.14
C THR A 485 11.86 -13.23 -4.76
N ILE A 486 11.72 -14.10 -5.76
CA ILE A 486 12.85 -14.74 -6.42
C ILE A 486 12.57 -14.87 -7.91
N ALA A 487 13.60 -14.64 -8.71
CA ALA A 487 13.57 -14.87 -10.14
C ALA A 487 14.86 -15.55 -10.57
N VAL A 488 14.75 -16.73 -11.21
CA VAL A 488 15.89 -17.49 -11.74
C VAL A 488 15.67 -17.81 -13.21
N TYR A 489 16.62 -17.44 -14.05
CA TYR A 489 16.63 -17.62 -15.49
C TYR A 489 17.88 -18.39 -15.91
N THR A 490 17.74 -19.40 -16.77
CA THR A 490 18.87 -20.25 -17.19
C THR A 490 18.84 -20.52 -18.69
N ARG A 491 19.99 -20.38 -19.37
CA ARG A 491 20.15 -20.74 -20.81
C ARG A 491 21.62 -20.79 -21.28
N PRO A 492 21.93 -21.48 -22.39
CA PRO A 492 21.19 -22.63 -22.89
C PRO A 492 21.37 -23.81 -21.92
N ASN A 493 20.37 -24.68 -21.81
CA ASN A 493 20.41 -25.92 -21.03
C ASN A 493 20.44 -27.13 -21.98
N GLN A 494 21.23 -28.15 -21.65
CA GLN A 494 21.30 -29.38 -22.46
C GLN A 494 19.97 -30.14 -22.53
N SER A 495 19.11 -29.97 -21.52
CA SER A 495 17.75 -30.51 -21.47
C SER A 495 16.88 -29.64 -20.57
N MET A 496 15.56 -29.77 -20.71
CA MET A 496 14.61 -29.14 -19.78
C MET A 496 14.91 -29.54 -18.32
N ARG A 497 15.14 -30.84 -18.07
CA ARG A 497 15.42 -31.35 -16.72
C ARG A 497 16.68 -30.73 -16.12
N TYR A 498 17.75 -30.57 -16.90
CA TYR A 498 18.98 -29.93 -16.42
C TYR A 498 18.75 -28.49 -15.94
N GLY A 499 17.91 -27.73 -16.64
CA GLY A 499 17.55 -26.37 -16.21
C GLY A 499 16.70 -26.36 -14.95
N ILE A 500 15.72 -27.28 -14.85
CA ILE A 500 14.91 -27.46 -13.63
C ILE A 500 15.82 -27.80 -12.45
N ASP A 501 16.68 -28.81 -12.58
CA ASP A 501 17.61 -29.23 -11.53
C ASP A 501 18.52 -28.07 -11.07
N THR A 502 18.97 -27.24 -12.02
CA THR A 502 19.80 -26.06 -11.72
C THR A 502 19.03 -25.04 -10.86
N ILE A 503 17.79 -24.71 -11.25
CA ILE A 503 16.96 -23.77 -10.50
C ILE A 503 16.62 -24.33 -9.12
N GLU A 504 16.24 -25.60 -9.04
CA GLU A 504 15.89 -26.26 -7.78
C GLU A 504 17.09 -26.28 -6.82
N ALA A 505 18.29 -26.60 -7.32
CA ALA A 505 19.52 -26.59 -6.53
C ALA A 505 19.85 -25.19 -5.99
N ILE A 506 19.65 -24.12 -6.78
CA ILE A 506 19.81 -22.74 -6.34
C ILE A 506 18.76 -22.40 -5.26
N SER A 507 17.49 -22.70 -5.52
CA SER A 507 16.37 -22.41 -4.60
C SER A 507 16.55 -23.07 -3.23
N MET A 508 17.00 -24.33 -3.21
CA MET A 508 17.27 -25.07 -1.97
C MET A 508 18.32 -24.41 -1.07
N GLN A 509 19.23 -23.61 -1.64
CA GLN A 509 20.26 -22.89 -0.89
C GLN A 509 19.83 -21.47 -0.48
N ILE A 510 18.79 -20.93 -1.11
CA ILE A 510 18.26 -19.59 -0.83
C ILE A 510 17.34 -19.63 0.39
N TYR A 511 16.35 -20.52 0.41
CA TYR A 511 15.39 -20.58 1.53
C TYR A 511 16.05 -20.64 2.92
N PRO A 512 17.02 -21.53 3.21
CA PRO A 512 17.67 -21.56 4.53
C PRO A 512 18.46 -20.28 4.84
N ALA A 513 19.02 -19.62 3.83
CA ALA A 513 19.84 -18.42 3.96
C ALA A 513 19.05 -17.11 4.17
N MET A 514 17.76 -17.10 3.86
CA MET A 514 16.92 -15.92 4.08
C MET A 514 16.77 -15.63 5.59
N PRO A 515 16.89 -14.35 5.99
CA PRO A 515 16.83 -13.91 7.39
C PRO A 515 15.43 -13.99 8.01
#